data_AF-A0A8K0K8E4-F1
#
_entry.id   AF-A0A8K0K8E4-F1
#
_cell.length_a   1.000
_cell.length_b   1.000
_cell.length_c   1.000
_cell.angle_alpha   90.00
_cell.angle_beta   90.00
_cell.angle_gamma   90.00
#
_symmetry.space_group_name_H-M   'P 1'
#
loop_
_entity.id
_entity.type
_entity.pdbx_description
1 polymer ?
#
loop_
_entity_poly.entity_id
_entity_poly.type
_entity_poly.pdbx_seq_one_letter_code
_entity_poly.pdbx_strand_id
1 'polypeptide(L)'
;MASVSEILDNFNSGLYKTKDELENALQKIHECVALVSDSISDLNAYEEMVDAFDRKSSIKMDKTIYIGFCVLYLSKMLMYDFDYKMMLPKYGERLSLAYTDTDSFIYCIKTGNIYEDMLKNLDTFDTSNYPQDHPCYSVRNKKVIGKFKDECDGK
;
A
#
# COMPACT_ATOMS: atom_id res chain seq x y z
N MET A 1 1.05 -10.15 -7.20
CA MET A 1 0.75 -10.14 -5.76
C MET A 1 1.37 -11.36 -5.12
N ALA A 2 2.01 -11.21 -3.96
CA ALA A 2 2.43 -12.33 -3.14
C ALA A 2 1.19 -13.02 -2.55
N SER A 3 1.23 -14.34 -2.49
CA SER A 3 0.17 -15.15 -1.91
C SER A 3 0.14 -15.00 -0.38
N VAL A 4 -1.01 -15.25 0.26
CA VAL A 4 -1.17 -15.21 1.73
C VAL A 4 -0.12 -16.10 2.44
N SER A 5 0.36 -17.16 1.78
CA SER A 5 1.45 -18.00 2.29
C SER A 5 2.79 -17.27 2.34
N GLU A 6 3.15 -16.43 1.36
CA GLU A 6 4.42 -15.68 1.39
C GLU A 6 4.47 -14.61 2.49
N ILE A 7 3.34 -14.02 2.86
CA ILE A 7 3.28 -13.06 3.96
C ILE A 7 3.47 -13.77 5.32
N LEU A 8 2.86 -14.95 5.48
CA LEU A 8 3.04 -15.80 6.66
C LEU A 8 4.46 -16.40 6.72
N ASP A 9 5.02 -16.78 5.58
CA ASP A 9 6.39 -17.29 5.47
C ASP A 9 7.41 -16.18 5.79
N ASN A 10 7.16 -14.93 5.38
CA ASN A 10 8.01 -13.79 5.73
C ASN A 10 7.95 -13.45 7.24
N PHE A 11 6.79 -13.59 7.88
CA PHE A 11 6.64 -13.45 9.34
C PHE A 11 7.37 -14.58 10.10
N ASN A 12 7.24 -15.82 9.64
CA ASN A 12 7.89 -16.99 10.23
C ASN A 12 9.41 -17.03 9.94
N SER A 13 9.88 -16.38 8.87
CA SER A 13 11.31 -16.28 8.51
C SER A 13 12.09 -15.23 9.31
N GLY A 14 11.44 -14.47 10.20
CA GLY A 14 12.09 -13.45 11.03
C GLY A 14 12.50 -12.18 10.27
N LEU A 15 11.81 -11.86 9.17
CA LEU A 15 12.04 -10.61 8.42
C LEU A 15 11.53 -9.37 9.18
N TYR A 16 10.59 -9.54 10.12
CA TYR A 16 10.23 -8.57 11.17
C TYR A 16 10.97 -8.98 12.44
N LYS A 17 11.92 -8.15 12.89
CA LYS A 17 12.96 -8.61 13.83
C LYS A 17 12.67 -8.28 15.29
N THR A 18 11.75 -7.36 15.60
CA THR A 18 11.43 -7.01 17.00
C THR A 18 9.95 -6.66 17.22
N LYS A 19 9.49 -6.85 18.47
CA LYS A 19 8.15 -6.47 18.98
C LYS A 19 7.81 -5.00 18.66
N ASP A 20 8.82 -4.13 18.66
CA ASP A 20 8.70 -2.69 18.40
C ASP A 20 8.34 -2.37 16.94
N GLU A 21 8.73 -3.19 15.96
CA GLU A 21 8.36 -3.00 14.55
C GLU A 21 6.90 -3.40 14.31
N LEU A 22 6.43 -4.43 15.01
CA LEU A 22 5.03 -4.86 15.00
C LEU A 22 4.14 -3.87 15.76
N GLU A 23 4.58 -3.36 16.91
CA GLU A 23 3.88 -2.33 17.68
C GLU A 23 3.82 -1.00 16.91
N ASN A 24 4.87 -0.62 16.19
CA ASN A 24 4.82 0.54 15.29
C ASN A 24 3.88 0.34 14.10
N ALA A 25 3.81 -0.87 13.54
CA ALA A 25 2.84 -1.19 12.49
C ALA A 25 1.41 -1.13 13.03
N LEU A 26 1.16 -1.65 14.23
CA LEU A 26 -0.13 -1.60 14.92
C LEU A 26 -0.53 -0.17 15.30
N GLN A 27 0.42 0.65 15.75
CA GLN A 27 0.20 2.06 16.07
C GLN A 27 -0.16 2.86 14.81
N LYS A 28 0.53 2.62 13.69
CA LYS A 28 0.16 3.21 12.39
C LYS A 28 -1.20 2.73 11.90
N ILE A 29 -1.55 1.47 12.16
CA ILE A 29 -2.90 0.95 11.88
C ILE A 29 -3.94 1.69 12.72
N HIS A 30 -3.71 1.88 14.03
CA HIS A 30 -4.60 2.64 14.92
C HIS A 30 -4.77 4.11 14.47
N GLU A 31 -3.69 4.80 14.13
CA GLU A 31 -3.71 6.19 13.66
C GLU A 31 -4.45 6.34 12.33
N CYS A 32 -4.20 5.43 11.39
CA CYS A 32 -4.91 5.47 10.12
C CYS A 32 -6.40 5.09 10.30
N VAL A 33 -6.74 4.18 11.23
CA VAL A 33 -8.14 3.80 11.53
C VAL A 33 -8.91 4.98 12.10
N ALA A 34 -8.29 5.81 12.94
CA ALA A 34 -8.87 7.06 13.45
C ALA A 34 -9.12 8.11 12.36
N LEU A 35 -8.40 8.05 11.23
CA LEU A 35 -8.64 8.93 10.07
C LEU A 35 -9.73 8.40 9.14
N VAL A 36 -9.96 7.08 9.11
CA VAL A 36 -10.98 6.43 8.27
C VAL A 36 -12.35 6.41 8.95
N SER A 37 -12.41 6.48 10.29
CA SER A 37 -13.68 6.52 11.05
C SER A 37 -14.59 7.70 10.69
N ASP A 38 -14.03 8.80 10.18
CA ASP A 38 -14.82 9.97 9.76
C ASP A 38 -15.59 9.75 8.44
N SER A 39 -15.37 8.63 7.73
CA SER A 39 -15.80 8.46 6.33
C SER A 39 -16.70 7.25 6.02
N ILE A 40 -16.96 6.33 6.96
CA ILE A 40 -17.63 5.05 6.62
C ILE A 40 -18.82 4.76 7.55
N SER A 41 -19.99 4.59 6.94
CA SER A 41 -21.30 4.41 7.58
C SER A 41 -21.65 2.97 8.00
N ASP A 42 -20.76 2.00 7.80
CA ASP A 42 -20.98 0.61 8.24
C ASP A 42 -20.40 0.39 9.65
N LEU A 43 -21.10 0.97 10.62
CA LEU A 43 -20.71 1.08 12.03
C LEU A 43 -20.87 -0.20 12.84
N ASN A 44 -21.72 -1.15 12.46
CA ASN A 44 -22.16 -2.20 13.40
C ASN A 44 -21.07 -3.21 13.80
N ALA A 45 -20.22 -3.65 12.87
CA ALA A 45 -19.11 -4.57 13.20
C ALA A 45 -17.91 -3.85 13.85
N TYR A 46 -17.81 -2.54 13.62
CA TYR A 46 -16.74 -1.69 14.16
C TYR A 46 -17.07 -1.19 15.56
N GLU A 47 -18.30 -0.75 15.81
CA GLU A 47 -18.79 -0.37 17.14
C GLU A 47 -18.70 -1.54 18.10
N GLU A 48 -19.10 -2.76 17.71
CA GLU A 48 -18.88 -3.94 18.55
C GLU A 48 -17.40 -4.18 18.88
N MET A 49 -16.49 -3.88 17.94
CA MET A 49 -15.06 -4.06 18.16
C MET A 49 -14.49 -2.99 19.10
N VAL A 50 -14.80 -1.71 18.86
CA VAL A 50 -14.37 -0.57 19.69
C VAL A 50 -14.95 -0.65 21.10
N ASP A 51 -16.23 -0.99 21.22
CA ASP A 51 -16.94 -1.09 22.49
C ASP A 51 -16.48 -2.33 23.29
N ALA A 52 -16.05 -3.40 22.61
CA ALA A 52 -15.34 -4.50 23.25
C ALA A 52 -13.94 -4.07 23.73
N PHE A 53 -13.21 -3.22 22.97
CA PHE A 53 -11.86 -2.74 23.32
C PHE A 53 -11.89 -1.83 24.55
N ASP A 54 -12.92 -1.01 24.67
CA ASP A 54 -13.04 -0.04 25.75
C ASP A 54 -13.48 -0.69 27.09
N ARG A 55 -14.08 -1.88 27.04
CA ARG A 55 -14.61 -2.58 28.22
C ARG A 55 -13.78 -3.79 28.67
N LYS A 56 -12.85 -4.30 27.85
CA LYS A 56 -11.99 -5.45 28.19
C LYS A 56 -10.52 -5.12 27.98
N SER A 57 -9.71 -5.39 29.00
CA SER A 57 -8.24 -5.23 28.97
C SER A 57 -7.52 -6.14 27.97
N SER A 58 -8.20 -7.14 27.40
CA SER A 58 -7.67 -7.95 26.29
C SER A 58 -8.81 -8.56 25.46
N ILE A 59 -8.63 -8.54 24.13
CA ILE A 59 -9.51 -9.19 23.17
C ILE A 59 -8.68 -10.17 22.34
N LYS A 60 -9.18 -11.38 22.19
CA LYS A 60 -8.58 -12.38 21.32
C LYS A 60 -9.23 -12.30 19.94
N MET A 61 -8.45 -11.95 18.92
CA MET A 61 -8.87 -11.91 17.52
C MET A 61 -8.41 -13.18 16.81
N ASP A 62 -9.16 -14.28 16.95
CA ASP A 62 -8.79 -15.60 16.41
C ASP A 62 -9.57 -16.01 15.15
N LYS A 63 -10.28 -15.07 14.52
CA LYS A 63 -10.98 -15.29 13.25
C LYS A 63 -10.16 -14.75 12.08
N THR A 64 -10.13 -15.50 10.97
CA THR A 64 -9.43 -15.12 9.73
C THR A 64 -9.91 -13.81 9.13
N ILE A 65 -11.15 -13.39 9.41
CA ILE A 65 -11.71 -12.11 8.93
C ILE A 65 -10.86 -10.91 9.36
N TYR A 66 -10.26 -10.95 10.54
CA TYR A 66 -9.41 -9.86 11.05
C TYR A 66 -8.12 -9.75 10.24
N ILE A 67 -7.51 -10.89 9.87
CA ILE A 67 -6.33 -10.92 9.02
C ILE A 67 -6.65 -10.35 7.63
N GLY A 68 -7.79 -10.76 7.05
CA GLY A 68 -8.25 -10.23 5.77
C GLY A 68 -8.45 -8.71 5.79
N PHE A 69 -9.04 -8.19 6.87
CA PHE A 69 -9.20 -6.76 7.09
C PHE A 69 -7.84 -6.05 7.18
N CYS A 70 -6.89 -6.57 7.96
CA CYS A 70 -5.54 -5.99 8.08
C CYS A 70 -4.81 -5.93 6.73
N VAL A 71 -4.87 -7.00 5.92
CA VAL A 71 -4.22 -7.04 4.61
C VAL A 71 -4.85 -6.01 3.66
N LEU A 72 -6.19 -5.97 3.58
CA LEU A 72 -6.90 -5.00 2.76
C LEU A 72 -6.55 -3.56 3.18
N TYR A 73 -6.49 -3.33 4.49
CA TYR A 73 -6.17 -2.04 5.06
C TYR A 73 -4.76 -1.57 4.69
N LEU A 74 -3.76 -2.45 4.87
CA LEU A 74 -2.37 -2.16 4.49
C LEU A 74 -2.23 -1.91 2.99
N SER A 75 -2.94 -2.68 2.15
CA SER A 75 -2.95 -2.46 0.69
C SER A 75 -3.49 -1.06 0.34
N LYS A 76 -4.60 -0.63 0.94
CA LYS A 76 -5.15 0.72 0.73
C LYS A 76 -4.19 1.82 1.20
N MET A 77 -3.54 1.62 2.35
CA MET A 77 -2.55 2.58 2.86
C MET A 77 -1.37 2.76 1.92
N LEU A 78 -0.84 1.67 1.34
CA LEU A 78 0.24 1.75 0.35
C LEU A 78 -0.20 2.52 -0.92
N MET A 79 -1.42 2.28 -1.39
CA MET A 79 -2.00 2.99 -2.53
C MET A 79 -2.16 4.49 -2.26
N TYR A 80 -2.72 4.86 -1.10
CA TYR A 80 -2.89 6.26 -0.72
C TYR A 80 -1.58 6.97 -0.45
N ASP A 81 -0.61 6.31 0.19
CA ASP A 81 0.72 6.89 0.40
C ASP A 81 1.39 7.23 -0.94
N PHE A 82 1.27 6.36 -1.94
CA PHE A 82 1.78 6.65 -3.28
C PHE A 82 1.06 7.83 -3.94
N ASP A 83 -0.27 7.84 -3.93
CA ASP A 83 -1.05 8.90 -4.58
C ASP A 83 -0.82 10.26 -3.91
N TYR A 84 -1.03 10.35 -2.60
CA TYR A 84 -0.99 11.63 -1.87
C TYR A 84 0.42 12.15 -1.59
N LYS A 85 1.41 11.26 -1.38
CA LYS A 85 2.78 11.70 -1.04
C LYS A 85 3.69 11.80 -2.26
N MET A 86 3.38 11.10 -3.35
CA MET A 86 4.25 11.08 -4.54
C MET A 86 3.57 11.67 -5.77
N MET A 87 2.41 11.18 -6.18
CA MET A 87 1.77 11.60 -7.44
C MET A 87 1.20 13.03 -7.33
N LEU A 88 0.39 13.29 -6.31
CA LEU A 88 -0.31 14.56 -6.14
C LEU A 88 0.66 15.73 -5.93
N PRO A 89 1.72 15.66 -5.10
CA PRO A 89 2.65 16.77 -4.93
C PRO A 89 3.53 17.02 -6.17
N LYS A 90 3.81 15.97 -6.96
CA LYS A 90 4.65 16.06 -8.16
C LYS A 90 3.94 16.68 -9.34
N TYR A 91 2.67 16.34 -9.53
CA TYR A 91 1.92 16.72 -10.73
C TYR A 91 0.85 17.77 -10.46
N GLY A 92 0.26 17.80 -9.26
CA GLY A 92 -0.79 18.76 -8.88
C GLY A 92 -1.93 18.76 -9.89
N GLU A 93 -2.29 19.93 -10.41
CA GLU A 93 -3.34 20.11 -11.42
C GLU A 93 -3.05 19.41 -12.77
N ARG A 94 -1.81 18.95 -12.99
CA ARG A 94 -1.43 18.18 -14.18
C ARG A 94 -1.77 16.70 -14.06
N LEU A 95 -2.19 16.26 -12.87
CA LEU A 95 -2.65 14.91 -12.60
C LEU A 95 -4.17 14.85 -12.67
N SER A 96 -4.69 13.86 -13.37
CA SER A 96 -6.10 13.49 -13.28
C SER A 96 -6.20 11.98 -13.08
N LEU A 97 -6.85 11.56 -12.00
CA LEU A 97 -7.13 10.15 -11.74
C LEU A 97 -8.37 9.77 -12.57
N ALA A 98 -8.17 8.97 -13.61
CA ALA A 98 -9.23 8.53 -14.51
C ALA A 98 -9.99 7.31 -13.94
N TYR A 99 -9.26 6.41 -13.28
CA TYR A 99 -9.83 5.20 -12.70
C TYR A 99 -8.92 4.62 -11.60
N THR A 100 -9.50 3.88 -10.66
CA THR A 100 -8.78 3.14 -9.62
C THR A 100 -9.46 1.78 -9.42
N ASP A 101 -8.66 0.74 -9.21
CA ASP A 101 -9.09 -0.60 -8.79
C ASP A 101 -8.37 -1.00 -7.49
N THR A 102 -8.44 -2.27 -7.11
CA THR A 102 -7.90 -2.88 -5.89
C THR A 102 -6.38 -2.77 -5.77
N ASP A 103 -5.67 -2.67 -6.89
CA ASP A 103 -4.20 -2.69 -6.94
C ASP A 103 -3.60 -1.78 -8.02
N SER A 104 -4.41 -0.95 -8.67
CA SER A 104 -3.97 -0.15 -9.81
C SER A 104 -4.64 1.22 -9.87
N PHE A 105 -3.92 2.15 -10.48
CA PHE A 105 -4.39 3.49 -10.82
C PHE A 105 -4.25 3.71 -12.31
N ILE A 106 -5.23 4.38 -12.91
CA ILE A 106 -5.15 4.90 -14.27
C ILE A 106 -5.09 6.42 -14.18
N TYR A 107 -3.92 6.97 -14.43
CA TYR A 107 -3.70 8.42 -14.43
C TYR A 107 -3.63 8.98 -15.85
N CYS A 108 -4.23 10.14 -16.02
CA CYS A 108 -3.92 11.06 -17.12
C CYS A 108 -2.95 12.12 -16.58
N ILE A 109 -1.70 12.08 -17.04
CA ILE A 109 -0.62 12.95 -16.56
C ILE A 109 -0.18 13.88 -17.68
N LYS A 110 -0.23 15.19 -17.43
CA LYS A 110 0.31 16.20 -18.35
C LYS A 110 1.79 16.47 -18.01
N THR A 111 2.69 15.72 -18.62
CA THR A 111 4.15 15.89 -18.49
C THR A 111 4.84 15.75 -19.85
N GLY A 112 6.07 16.24 -19.97
CA GLY A 112 6.83 16.14 -21.22
C GLY A 112 7.28 14.71 -21.50
N ASN A 113 7.85 14.06 -20.47
CA ASN A 113 8.27 12.66 -20.52
C ASN A 113 8.08 12.01 -19.15
N ILE A 114 7.17 11.05 -19.06
CA ILE A 114 6.88 10.34 -17.80
C ILE A 114 8.06 9.49 -17.33
N TYR A 115 8.85 8.94 -18.26
CA TYR A 115 9.98 8.07 -17.93
C TYR A 115 11.14 8.87 -17.32
N GLU A 116 11.38 10.11 -17.76
CA GLU A 116 12.34 11.02 -17.10
C GLU A 116 11.93 11.35 -15.67
N ASP A 117 10.63 11.48 -15.43
CA ASP A 117 10.09 11.71 -14.10
C ASP A 117 10.22 10.45 -13.23
N MET A 118 9.97 9.26 -13.78
CA MET A 118 10.14 7.98 -13.08
C MET A 118 11.60 7.72 -12.73
N LEU A 119 12.55 8.07 -13.60
CA LEU A 119 13.98 7.88 -13.38
C LEU A 119 14.46 8.57 -12.09
N LYS A 120 13.92 9.75 -11.77
CA LYS A 120 14.24 10.50 -10.54
C LYS A 120 13.75 9.80 -9.27
N ASN A 121 12.69 8.98 -9.40
CA ASN A 121 12.02 8.29 -8.29
C ASN A 121 12.03 6.77 -8.49
N LEU A 122 13.08 6.23 -9.12
CA LEU A 122 13.21 4.82 -9.50
C LEU A 122 12.98 3.86 -8.34
N ASP A 123 13.36 4.28 -7.13
CA ASP A 123 13.20 3.50 -5.91
C ASP A 123 11.74 3.24 -5.52
N THR A 124 10.78 3.95 -6.11
CA THR A 124 9.34 3.76 -5.88
C THR A 124 8.72 2.74 -6.85
N PHE A 125 9.38 2.44 -7.97
CA PHE A 125 8.81 1.64 -9.05
C PHE A 125 9.50 0.29 -9.22
N ASP A 126 8.74 -0.72 -9.63
CA ASP A 126 9.25 -1.96 -10.20
C ASP A 126 9.28 -1.83 -11.73
N THR A 127 10.45 -1.54 -12.27
CA THR A 127 10.72 -1.42 -13.72
C THR A 127 11.46 -2.64 -14.27
N SER A 128 11.42 -3.77 -13.56
CA SER A 128 12.19 -4.96 -13.92
C SER A 128 11.68 -5.69 -15.18
N ASN A 129 10.48 -5.34 -15.64
CA ASN A 129 9.87 -5.85 -16.87
C ASN A 129 10.17 -4.98 -18.11
N TYR A 130 10.81 -3.81 -17.94
CA TYR A 130 11.14 -2.96 -19.08
C TYR A 130 12.17 -3.62 -20.00
N PRO A 131 12.24 -3.22 -21.29
CA PRO A 131 13.34 -3.60 -22.17
C PRO A 131 14.70 -3.23 -21.57
N GLN A 132 15.72 -4.08 -21.75
CA GLN A 132 17.04 -3.86 -21.12
C GLN A 132 17.76 -2.60 -21.61
N ASP A 133 17.41 -2.13 -22.80
CA ASP A 133 17.88 -0.88 -23.41
C ASP A 133 17.11 0.35 -22.92
N HIS A 134 16.01 0.18 -22.18
CA HIS A 134 15.21 1.28 -21.67
C HIS A 134 15.94 1.98 -20.50
N PRO A 135 16.01 3.33 -20.47
CA PRO A 135 16.78 4.07 -19.46
C PRO A 135 16.29 3.85 -18.02
N CYS A 136 15.03 3.51 -17.82
CA CYS A 136 14.47 3.19 -16.50
C CYS A 136 14.59 1.70 -16.10
N TYR A 137 15.18 0.83 -16.93
CA TYR A 137 15.29 -0.60 -16.61
C TYR A 137 16.11 -0.82 -15.34
N SER A 138 15.53 -1.52 -14.36
CA SER A 138 16.22 -1.89 -13.13
C SER A 138 15.60 -3.12 -12.49
N VAL A 139 16.45 -4.06 -12.06
CA VAL A 139 16.02 -5.28 -11.35
C VAL A 139 15.96 -5.09 -9.83
N ARG A 140 16.36 -3.91 -9.31
CA ARG A 140 16.48 -3.63 -7.87
C ARG A 140 15.18 -3.86 -7.10
N ASN A 141 14.05 -3.49 -7.70
CA ASN A 141 12.73 -3.51 -7.07
C ASN A 141 11.85 -4.68 -7.53
N LYS A 142 12.42 -5.67 -8.23
CA LYS A 142 11.66 -6.79 -8.78
C LYS A 142 10.85 -7.52 -7.71
N LYS A 143 9.52 -7.47 -7.82
CA LYS A 143 8.56 -8.10 -6.89
C LYS A 143 8.69 -7.61 -5.44
N VAL A 144 9.26 -6.43 -5.21
CA VAL A 144 9.32 -5.84 -3.87
C VAL A 144 7.95 -5.27 -3.51
N ILE A 145 7.47 -5.56 -2.31
CA ILE A 145 6.15 -5.12 -1.83
C ILE A 145 6.10 -3.58 -1.75
N GLY A 146 4.98 -3.00 -2.18
CA GLY A 146 4.75 -1.56 -2.15
C GLY A 146 5.44 -0.78 -3.28
N LYS A 147 6.05 -1.48 -4.25
CA LYS A 147 6.58 -0.87 -5.47
C LYS A 147 5.53 -0.94 -6.58
N PHE A 148 5.34 0.17 -7.26
CA PHE A 148 4.35 0.28 -8.33
C PHE A 148 4.96 -0.11 -9.66
N LYS A 149 4.23 -0.89 -10.45
CA LYS A 149 4.61 -1.24 -11.81
C LYS A 149 3.82 -0.39 -12.81
N ASP A 150 4.43 -0.17 -13.95
CA ASP A 150 3.76 0.33 -15.14
C ASP A 150 3.32 -0.87 -15.98
N GLU A 151 2.02 -0.99 -16.26
CA GLU A 151 1.45 -2.09 -17.04
C GLU A 151 1.77 -2.01 -18.54
N CYS A 152 2.28 -0.86 -19.02
CA CYS A 152 2.70 -0.70 -20.41
C CYS A 152 4.13 -1.20 -20.66
N ASP A 153 4.85 -1.62 -19.61
CA ASP A 153 6.24 -2.11 -19.68
C ASP A 153 7.20 -1.14 -20.41
N GLY A 154 7.02 0.18 -20.24
CA GLY A 154 7.94 1.18 -20.80
C GLY A 154 7.75 1.48 -22.30
N LYS A 155 6.55 1.20 -22.83
CA LYS A 155 6.18 1.44 -24.24
C LYS A 155 5.63 2.84 -24.51
#